data_AF-A0A7C3F5I9-F1
#
_entry.id   AF-A0A7C3F5I9-F1
#
_cell.length_a   1.000
_cell.length_b   1.000
_cell.length_c   1.000
_cell.angle_alpha   90.00
_cell.angle_beta   90.00
_cell.angle_gamma   90.00
#
_symmetry.space_group_name_H-M   'P 1'
#
loop_
_entity.id
_entity.type
_entity.pdbx_description
1 polymer ?
#
loop_
_entity_poly.entity_id
_entity_poly.type
_entity_poly.pdbx_seq_one_letter_code
_entity_poly.pdbx_strand_id
1 'polypeptide(L)'
;SLPNGILTPHANEFYALTGERLPADCEDGWKERLTIVMGWANKFNTTVLLKSRHDIITDGKRYKIKTIGNPGMTVGGTGDVLAGIAGAMVCRGAPPFRAAVAASFLNSRAGDLLADEVGMNFTARQLIDYIPAVIRALES
;
A
#
# COMPACT_ATOMS: atom_id res chain seq x y z
N SER A 1 -9.49 0.72 18.70
CA SER A 1 -9.56 1.54 17.47
C SER A 1 -8.24 2.27 17.29
N LEU A 2 -7.83 2.55 16.05
CA LEU A 2 -6.62 3.30 15.71
C LEU A 2 -6.99 4.53 14.87
N PRO A 3 -7.63 5.56 15.47
CA PRO A 3 -8.23 6.67 14.72
C PRO A 3 -7.24 7.45 13.84
N ASN A 4 -5.94 7.42 14.19
CA ASN A 4 -4.86 8.08 13.46
C ASN A 4 -3.84 7.09 12.86
N GLY A 5 -4.21 5.81 12.75
CA GLY A 5 -3.32 4.75 12.27
C GLY A 5 -3.55 4.37 10.81
N ILE A 6 -2.56 3.67 10.26
CA ILE A 6 -2.65 2.97 8.97
C ILE A 6 -2.31 1.51 9.25
N LEU A 7 -3.19 0.59 8.86
CA LEU A 7 -2.89 -0.84 8.80
C LEU A 7 -2.48 -1.17 7.37
N THR A 8 -1.35 -1.84 7.19
CA THR A 8 -0.81 -2.21 5.87
C THR A 8 -0.76 -3.72 5.64
N PRO A 9 -1.85 -4.49 5.86
CA PRO A 9 -1.81 -5.94 5.77
C PRO A 9 -1.71 -6.43 4.32
N HIS A 10 -1.05 -7.57 4.08
CA HIS A 10 -1.37 -8.43 2.93
C HIS A 10 -2.54 -9.37 3.29
N ALA A 11 -3.01 -10.20 2.35
CA ALA A 11 -4.20 -11.03 2.56
C ALA A 11 -4.14 -11.95 3.81
N ASN A 12 -3.00 -12.58 4.10
CA ASN A 12 -2.87 -13.45 5.28
C ASN A 12 -2.81 -12.63 6.58
N GLU A 13 -2.14 -11.47 6.59
CA GLU A 13 -2.16 -10.54 7.73
C GLU A 13 -3.59 -10.03 7.98
N PHE A 14 -4.35 -9.74 6.91
CA PHE A 14 -5.74 -9.33 7.01
C PHE A 14 -6.60 -10.43 7.65
N TYR A 15 -6.45 -11.69 7.22
CA TYR A 15 -7.12 -12.83 7.84
C TYR A 15 -6.74 -12.98 9.32
N ALA A 16 -5.45 -12.87 9.67
CA ALA A 16 -5.01 -12.94 11.06
C ALA A 16 -5.62 -11.83 11.94
N LEU A 17 -5.80 -10.63 11.39
CA LEU A 17 -6.36 -9.48 12.10
C LEU A 17 -7.89 -9.52 12.24
N THR A 18 -8.60 -10.11 11.27
CA THR A 18 -10.06 -9.98 11.13
C THR A 18 -10.83 -11.29 11.29
N GLY A 19 -10.17 -12.43 11.05
CA GLY A 19 -10.82 -13.73 10.86
C GLY A 19 -11.50 -13.89 9.49
N GLU A 20 -11.46 -12.88 8.62
CA GLU A 20 -12.16 -12.85 7.33
C GLU A 20 -11.23 -13.25 6.19
N ARG A 21 -11.64 -14.25 5.39
CA ARG A 21 -10.90 -14.65 4.19
C ARG A 21 -11.31 -13.78 3.01
N LEU A 22 -10.33 -13.15 2.37
CA LEU A 22 -10.57 -12.37 1.17
C LEU A 22 -10.78 -13.30 -0.05
N PRO A 23 -11.69 -12.94 -0.99
CA PRO A 23 -11.80 -13.60 -2.29
C PRO A 23 -10.48 -13.67 -3.05
N ALA A 24 -10.38 -14.48 -4.10
CA ALA A 24 -9.16 -14.61 -4.89
C ALA A 24 -8.69 -13.27 -5.49
N ASP A 25 -7.37 -13.09 -5.64
CA ASP A 25 -6.77 -11.90 -6.24
C ASP A 25 -6.74 -12.03 -7.78
N CYS A 26 -7.92 -12.02 -8.40
CA CYS A 26 -8.05 -12.01 -9.85
C CYS A 26 -8.18 -10.57 -10.39
N GLU A 27 -8.20 -10.43 -11.71
CA GLU A 27 -8.20 -9.12 -12.40
C GLU A 27 -9.33 -8.18 -11.92
N ASP A 28 -10.54 -8.70 -11.77
CA ASP A 28 -11.69 -7.94 -11.23
C ASP A 28 -11.99 -8.21 -9.74
N GLY A 29 -11.23 -9.11 -9.10
CA GLY A 29 -11.50 -9.59 -7.73
C GLY A 29 -11.35 -8.52 -6.65
N TRP A 30 -10.73 -7.38 -6.97
CA TRP A 30 -10.58 -6.26 -6.05
C TRP A 30 -11.93 -5.63 -5.65
N LYS A 31 -12.97 -5.71 -6.49
CA LYS A 31 -14.29 -5.12 -6.20
C LYS A 31 -14.98 -5.78 -5.01
N GLU A 32 -14.93 -7.11 -4.95
CA GLU A 32 -15.48 -7.87 -3.82
C GLU A 32 -14.65 -7.66 -2.55
N ARG A 33 -13.32 -7.68 -2.69
CA ARG A 33 -12.39 -7.38 -1.60
C ARG A 33 -12.61 -5.98 -1.02
N LEU A 34 -12.89 -4.98 -1.87
CA LEU A 34 -13.10 -3.60 -1.45
C LEU A 34 -14.23 -3.49 -0.44
N THR A 35 -15.38 -4.12 -0.71
CA THR A 35 -16.54 -4.10 0.21
C THR A 35 -16.16 -4.63 1.59
N ILE A 36 -15.42 -5.75 1.63
CA ILE A 36 -14.96 -6.38 2.88
C ILE A 36 -13.98 -5.46 3.62
N VAL A 37 -12.95 -4.98 2.94
CA VAL A 37 -11.89 -4.14 3.53
C VAL A 37 -12.46 -2.82 4.04
N MET A 38 -13.40 -2.21 3.30
CA MET A 38 -14.07 -0.97 3.67
C MET A 38 -14.93 -1.16 4.94
N GLY A 39 -15.63 -2.29 5.06
CA GLY A 39 -16.38 -2.63 6.28
C GLY A 39 -15.47 -2.75 7.51
N TRP A 40 -14.32 -3.41 7.37
CA TRP A 40 -13.34 -3.55 8.44
C TRP A 40 -12.64 -2.23 8.78
N ALA A 41 -12.27 -1.42 7.80
CA ALA A 41 -11.71 -0.10 8.03
C ALA A 41 -12.67 0.80 8.82
N ASN A 42 -13.97 0.76 8.48
CA ASN A 42 -15.01 1.47 9.23
C ASN A 42 -15.14 0.92 10.68
N LYS A 43 -15.17 -0.41 10.85
CA LYS A 43 -15.25 -1.05 12.17
C LYS A 43 -14.05 -0.76 13.07
N PHE A 44 -12.85 -0.72 12.51
CA PHE A 44 -11.63 -0.36 13.24
C PHE A 44 -11.49 1.15 13.46
N ASN A 45 -12.25 1.95 12.72
CA ASN A 45 -12.10 3.40 12.61
C ASN A 45 -10.63 3.77 12.32
N THR A 46 -10.07 3.21 11.25
CA THR A 46 -8.66 3.38 10.85
C THR A 46 -8.54 3.36 9.33
N THR A 47 -7.43 3.87 8.79
CA THR A 47 -7.09 3.62 7.39
C THR A 47 -6.52 2.20 7.22
N VAL A 48 -6.96 1.48 6.21
CA VAL A 48 -6.40 0.19 5.77
C VAL A 48 -5.85 0.36 4.35
N LEU A 49 -4.60 -0.06 4.15
CA LEU A 49 -3.95 -0.26 2.86
C LEU A 49 -3.72 -1.76 2.72
N LEU A 50 -4.66 -2.45 2.08
CA LEU A 50 -4.51 -3.87 1.78
C LEU A 50 -3.56 -4.02 0.60
N LYS A 51 -2.38 -4.60 0.86
CA LYS A 51 -1.37 -4.94 -0.15
C LYS A 51 -1.88 -6.11 -0.99
N SER A 52 -2.11 -5.89 -2.28
CA SER A 52 -2.57 -6.93 -3.21
C SER A 52 -2.19 -6.58 -4.66
N ARG A 53 -2.57 -7.38 -5.67
CA ARG A 53 -2.36 -6.97 -7.08
C ARG A 53 -2.95 -5.58 -7.36
N HIS A 54 -4.09 -5.32 -6.71
CA HIS A 54 -4.72 -4.01 -6.63
C HIS A 54 -4.67 -3.55 -5.18
N ASP A 55 -3.77 -2.64 -4.83
CA ASP A 55 -3.76 -2.05 -3.50
C ASP A 55 -5.11 -1.39 -3.25
N ILE A 56 -5.75 -1.77 -2.14
CA ILE A 56 -7.03 -1.19 -1.70
C ILE A 56 -6.74 -0.30 -0.50
N ILE A 57 -6.90 1.01 -0.69
CA ILE A 57 -6.70 2.00 0.37
C ILE A 57 -8.05 2.58 0.77
N THR A 58 -8.47 2.45 2.02
CA THR A 58 -9.76 2.95 2.50
C THR A 58 -9.73 3.34 3.98
N ASP A 59 -10.52 4.36 4.33
CA ASP A 59 -10.82 4.76 5.72
C ASP A 59 -12.24 4.33 6.15
N GLY A 60 -12.87 3.43 5.38
CA GLY A 60 -14.25 2.99 5.60
C GLY A 60 -15.32 3.92 5.03
N LYS A 61 -14.96 5.13 4.57
CA LYS A 61 -15.89 6.12 3.97
C LYS A 61 -15.59 6.39 2.51
N ARG A 62 -14.31 6.38 2.15
CA ARG A 62 -13.82 6.54 0.77
C ARG A 62 -12.74 5.51 0.49
N TYR A 63 -12.41 5.34 -0.78
CA TYR A 63 -11.36 4.43 -1.19
C TYR A 63 -10.54 4.96 -2.37
N LYS A 64 -9.36 4.38 -2.54
CA LYS A 64 -8.53 4.44 -3.74
C LYS A 64 -8.04 3.04 -4.07
N ILE A 65 -7.95 2.78 -5.36
CA ILE A 65 -7.37 1.55 -5.91
C ILE A 65 -6.12 1.92 -6.67
N LYS A 66 -5.06 1.14 -6.48
CA LYS A 66 -3.83 1.28 -7.25
C LYS A 66 -3.41 -0.10 -7.76
N THR A 67 -3.35 -0.25 -9.08
CA THR A 67 -2.73 -1.42 -9.70
C THR A 67 -1.22 -1.32 -9.52
N ILE A 68 -0.60 -2.37 -8.95
CA ILE A 68 0.86 -2.42 -8.80
C ILE A 68 1.48 -2.79 -10.16
N GLY A 69 2.56 -2.08 -10.54
CA GLY A 69 3.14 -2.15 -11.88
C GLY A 69 3.94 -3.42 -12.16
N ASN A 70 4.72 -3.93 -11.20
CA ASN A 70 5.66 -5.02 -11.47
C ASN A 70 5.76 -6.11 -10.37
N PRO A 71 6.05 -7.38 -10.76
CA PRO A 71 6.27 -8.50 -9.83
C PRO A 71 7.42 -8.32 -8.84
N GLY A 72 8.43 -7.49 -9.13
CA GLY A 72 9.55 -7.21 -8.23
C GLY A 72 9.11 -6.59 -6.89
N MET A 73 7.89 -6.02 -6.86
CA MET A 73 7.27 -5.52 -5.63
C MET A 73 6.86 -6.62 -4.64
N THR A 74 6.93 -7.90 -5.02
CA THR A 74 6.62 -9.05 -4.13
C THR A 74 7.81 -9.53 -3.31
N VAL A 75 9.00 -8.95 -3.50
CA VAL A 75 10.21 -9.28 -2.73
C VAL A 75 10.02 -8.91 -1.25
N GLY A 76 10.53 -9.74 -0.35
CA GLY A 76 10.51 -9.47 1.09
C GLY A 76 11.13 -8.09 1.41
N GLY A 77 10.45 -7.31 2.24
CA GLY A 77 10.90 -5.99 2.69
C GLY A 77 10.33 -4.80 1.93
N THR A 78 9.76 -4.95 0.73
CA THR A 78 9.10 -3.83 0.02
C THR A 78 7.87 -3.30 0.77
N GLY A 79 7.20 -4.18 1.53
CA GLY A 79 6.12 -3.82 2.45
C GLY A 79 6.60 -2.99 3.64
N ASP A 80 7.82 -3.21 4.12
CA ASP A 80 8.42 -2.41 5.20
C ASP A 80 8.79 -1.01 4.72
N VAL A 81 9.30 -0.91 3.48
CA VAL A 81 9.53 0.38 2.81
C VAL A 81 8.23 1.17 2.70
N LEU A 82 7.14 0.54 2.24
CA LEU A 82 5.82 1.15 2.18
C LEU A 82 5.34 1.64 3.56
N ALA A 83 5.46 0.82 4.59
CA ALA A 83 5.09 1.19 5.95
C ALA A 83 5.92 2.36 6.48
N GLY A 84 7.23 2.39 6.18
CA GLY A 84 8.13 3.50 6.52
C GLY A 84 7.73 4.81 5.86
N ILE A 85 7.39 4.78 4.56
CA ILE A 85 6.92 5.97 3.82
C ILE A 85 5.61 6.49 4.44
N ALA A 86 4.65 5.60 4.68
CA ALA A 86 3.36 5.94 5.26
C ALA A 86 3.53 6.56 6.66
N GLY A 87 4.36 5.94 7.50
CA GLY A 87 4.67 6.44 8.85
C GLY A 87 5.35 7.80 8.82
N ALA A 88 6.33 8.01 7.93
CA ALA A 88 7.02 9.29 7.77
C ALA A 88 6.05 10.42 7.37
N MET A 89 5.10 10.14 6.48
CA MET A 89 4.08 11.11 6.08
C MET A 89 3.12 11.45 7.22
N VAL A 90 2.66 10.44 7.98
CA VAL A 90 1.83 10.68 9.16
C VAL A 90 2.57 11.52 10.20
N CYS A 91 3.86 11.23 10.45
CA CYS A 91 4.69 12.03 11.37
C CYS A 91 4.85 13.49 10.91
N ARG A 92 4.79 13.74 9.59
CA ARG A 92 4.78 15.09 9.00
C ARG A 92 3.39 15.76 8.99
N GLY A 93 2.38 15.15 9.62
CA GLY A 93 1.05 15.71 9.76
C GLY A 93 0.09 15.37 8.61
N ALA A 94 0.47 14.47 7.70
CA ALA A 94 -0.46 14.03 6.65
C ALA A 94 -1.59 13.18 7.25
N PRO A 95 -2.87 13.40 6.85
CA PRO A 95 -3.96 12.53 7.25
C PRO A 95 -3.71 11.06 6.84
N PRO A 96 -4.03 10.05 7.67
CA PRO A 96 -3.69 8.64 7.41
C PRO A 96 -4.09 8.13 6.03
N PHE A 97 -5.31 8.45 5.58
CA PHE A 97 -5.77 8.07 4.24
C PHE A 97 -4.88 8.64 3.13
N ARG A 98 -4.49 9.93 3.23
CA ARG A 98 -3.62 10.57 2.23
C ARG A 98 -2.20 10.02 2.29
N ALA A 99 -1.68 9.79 3.49
CA ALA A 99 -0.38 9.17 3.70
C ALA A 99 -0.32 7.75 3.09
N ALA A 100 -1.35 6.93 3.30
CA ALA A 100 -1.45 5.60 2.71
C ALA A 100 -1.49 5.64 1.16
N VAL A 101 -2.31 6.51 0.58
CA VAL A 101 -2.39 6.68 -0.88
C VAL A 101 -1.03 7.10 -1.46
N ALA A 102 -0.39 8.09 -0.85
CA ALA A 102 0.90 8.57 -1.32
C ALA A 102 2.02 7.53 -1.11
N ALA A 103 2.00 6.77 0.00
CA ALA A 103 2.95 5.69 0.23
C ALA A 103 2.84 4.57 -0.82
N SER A 104 1.63 4.09 -1.12
CA SER A 104 1.41 3.11 -2.19
C SER A 104 1.90 3.66 -3.54
N PHE A 105 1.58 4.92 -3.86
CA PHE A 105 2.03 5.55 -5.09
C PHE A 105 3.56 5.63 -5.20
N LEU A 106 4.23 6.21 -4.21
CA LEU A 106 5.68 6.40 -4.22
C LEU A 106 6.41 5.05 -4.26
N ASN A 107 5.98 4.09 -3.44
CA ASN A 107 6.60 2.77 -3.35
C ASN A 107 6.50 2.02 -4.69
N SER A 108 5.31 1.97 -5.31
CA SER A 108 5.18 1.34 -6.63
C SER A 108 5.98 2.08 -7.69
N ARG A 109 5.93 3.42 -7.72
CA ARG A 109 6.60 4.19 -8.78
C ARG A 109 8.12 4.05 -8.69
N ALA A 110 8.68 4.02 -7.50
CA ALA A 110 10.10 3.75 -7.29
C ALA A 110 10.46 2.33 -7.75
N GLY A 111 9.59 1.36 -7.48
CA GLY A 111 9.76 -0.01 -7.96
C GLY A 111 9.71 -0.12 -9.47
N ASP A 112 8.83 0.63 -10.14
CA ASP A 112 8.76 0.66 -11.61
C ASP A 112 10.04 1.26 -12.21
N LEU A 113 10.51 2.40 -11.68
CA LEU A 113 11.76 3.01 -12.13
C LEU A 113 12.98 2.10 -11.91
N LEU A 114 13.05 1.42 -10.78
CA LEU A 114 14.11 0.48 -10.49
C LEU A 114 14.03 -0.75 -11.40
N ALA A 115 12.82 -1.25 -11.68
CA ALA A 115 12.61 -2.37 -12.59
C ALA A 115 13.08 -2.04 -14.02
N ASP A 116 12.88 -0.81 -14.48
CA ASP A 116 13.35 -0.35 -15.79
C ASP A 116 14.89 -0.37 -15.89
N GLU A 117 15.60 -0.22 -14.78
CA GLU A 117 17.07 -0.16 -14.75
C GLU A 117 17.73 -1.52 -14.52
N VAL A 118 17.23 -2.31 -13.56
CA VAL A 118 17.89 -3.56 -13.11
C VAL A 118 17.04 -4.81 -13.30
N GLY A 119 15.85 -4.68 -13.90
CA GLY A 119 14.87 -5.75 -14.00
C GLY A 119 14.12 -6.01 -12.68
N MET A 120 13.34 -7.09 -12.63
CA MET A 120 12.43 -7.37 -11.50
C MET A 120 13.08 -8.04 -10.28
N ASN A 121 14.39 -8.28 -10.31
CA ASN A 121 15.15 -8.96 -9.26
C ASN A 121 15.90 -7.97 -8.36
N PHE A 122 15.21 -6.94 -7.87
CA PHE A 122 15.79 -5.95 -6.97
C PHE A 122 15.48 -6.23 -5.50
N THR A 123 16.28 -5.63 -4.62
CA THR A 123 16.08 -5.69 -3.17
C THR A 123 15.29 -4.48 -2.65
N ALA A 124 14.67 -4.63 -1.48
CA ALA A 124 14.05 -3.50 -0.78
C ALA A 124 15.04 -2.36 -0.48
N ARG A 125 16.33 -2.68 -0.30
CA ARG A 125 17.39 -1.68 -0.10
C ARG A 125 17.55 -0.79 -1.34
N GLN A 126 17.65 -1.40 -2.52
CA GLN A 126 17.74 -0.67 -3.79
C GLN A 126 16.48 0.16 -4.05
N LEU A 127 15.30 -0.34 -3.67
CA LEU A 127 14.04 0.40 -3.79
C LEU A 127 14.04 1.74 -3.03
N ILE A 128 14.62 1.76 -1.83
CA ILE A 128 14.68 2.97 -0.98
C ILE A 128 15.39 4.12 -1.71
N ASP A 129 16.45 3.82 -2.46
CA ASP A 129 17.27 4.84 -3.13
C ASP A 129 16.50 5.60 -4.23
N TYR A 130 15.41 5.03 -4.74
CA TYR A 130 14.57 5.64 -5.78
C TYR A 130 13.44 6.50 -5.20
N ILE A 131 13.09 6.36 -3.92
CA ILE A 131 12.00 7.14 -3.30
C ILE A 131 12.24 8.66 -3.42
N PRO A 132 13.44 9.21 -3.10
CA PRO A 132 13.69 10.65 -3.25
C PRO A 132 13.58 11.13 -4.70
N ALA A 133 13.94 10.30 -5.67
CA ALA A 133 13.84 10.65 -7.09
C ALA A 133 12.38 10.81 -7.53
N VAL A 134 11.50 9.90 -7.09
CA VAL A 134 10.06 10.00 -7.35
C VAL A 134 9.48 11.26 -6.71
N ILE A 135 9.85 11.59 -5.47
CA ILE A 135 9.35 12.79 -4.78
C ILE A 135 9.75 14.06 -5.55
N ARG A 136 11.02 14.21 -5.93
CA ARG A 136 11.49 15.38 -6.69
C ARG A 136 10.75 15.58 -8.00
N ALA A 137 10.41 14.49 -8.69
CA ALA A 137 9.66 14.54 -9.95
C ALA A 137 8.20 15.00 -9.79
N LEU A 138 7.65 15.02 -8.56
CA LEU A 138 6.30 15.56 -8.27
C LEU A 138 6.32 17.05 -7.89
N GLU A 139 7.50 17.58 -7.57
CA GLU A 139 7.71 18.97 -7.16
C GLU A 139 8.06 19.90 -8.33
N SER A 140 8.38 19.32 -9.50
CA SER A 140 8.67 20.00 -10.76
C SER A 140 7.41 20.23 -11.59
#